data_AF-A0A7J0ARS1-F1
#
_entry.id   AF-A0A7J0ARS1-F1
#
_cell.length_a   1.000
_cell.length_b   1.000
_cell.length_c   1.000
_cell.angle_alpha   90.00
_cell.angle_beta   90.00
_cell.angle_gamma   90.00
#
_symmetry.space_group_name_H-M   'P 1'
#
loop_
_entity.id
_entity.type
_entity.pdbx_description
1 polymer ?
#
loop_
_entity_poly.entity_id
_entity_poly.type
_entity_poly.pdbx_seq_one_letter_code
_entity_poly.pdbx_strand_id
1 'polypeptide(L)'
;MARRWVLSLHFKYPDLSTIAYNHLLNHPDGYKVKPKFYVINFDDPRRSHRCNPIHPDFMEDITDAYESAYTIMLNLNKTWVQKQGDFFVESPIILFASIIWYLKIYQNGKFCTFPHAIEFLNRRYEDIFPILTSYPELENYLSPFMDAWLGGAAEQLMGQIASAKIPLSRMISPQLYWVMSDSEFTLDINNPEEPKSSAWVTIPTVRISTVRHSVCIIPVS
;
A
#
# COMPACT_ATOMS: atom_id res chain seq x y z
N MET A 1 1.07 20.30 -26.27
CA MET A 1 1.64 20.81 -25.00
C MET A 1 1.10 19.95 -23.87
N ALA A 2 1.89 19.00 -23.38
CA ALA A 2 1.46 18.01 -22.39
C ALA A 2 1.14 18.71 -21.06
N ARG A 3 -0.14 18.75 -20.67
CA ARG A 3 -0.55 19.25 -19.35
C ARG A 3 -0.24 18.15 -18.34
N ARG A 4 0.91 18.28 -17.67
CA ARG A 4 1.35 17.38 -16.60
C ARG A 4 0.42 17.58 -15.40
N TRP A 5 -0.30 16.54 -15.00
CA TRP A 5 -1.08 16.54 -13.76
C TRP A 5 -0.13 16.59 -12.56
N VAL A 6 -0.41 17.46 -11.59
CA VAL A 6 0.53 17.78 -10.51
C VAL A 6 0.21 16.94 -9.28
N LEU A 7 1.01 15.90 -9.05
CA LEU A 7 1.16 15.27 -7.74
C LEU A 7 2.07 16.16 -6.91
N SER A 8 1.56 16.75 -5.82
CA SER A 8 2.34 17.61 -4.95
C SER A 8 2.50 16.97 -3.56
N LEU A 9 3.64 16.33 -3.36
CA LEU A 9 4.04 15.74 -2.08
C LEU A 9 4.62 16.85 -1.19
N HIS A 10 3.93 17.23 -0.12
CA HIS A 10 4.35 18.31 0.75
C HIS A 10 4.57 17.87 2.19
N PHE A 11 5.72 18.26 2.74
CA PHE A 11 6.09 18.01 4.12
C PHE A 11 5.60 19.11 5.08
N LYS A 12 5.06 20.21 4.54
CA LYS A 12 4.55 21.37 5.30
C LYS A 12 3.10 21.65 4.94
N TYR A 13 2.20 20.94 5.61
CA TYR A 13 0.79 21.31 5.66
C TYR A 13 0.59 22.30 6.83
N PRO A 14 -0.24 23.34 6.67
CA PRO A 14 -1.12 23.64 5.53
C PRO A 14 -0.52 24.56 4.45
N ASP A 15 0.67 25.13 4.64
CA ASP A 15 1.15 26.30 3.88
C ASP A 15 1.11 26.14 2.35
N LEU A 16 1.78 25.12 1.80
CA LEU A 16 1.87 24.91 0.35
C LEU A 16 0.61 24.28 -0.24
N SER A 17 -0.07 23.42 0.53
CA SER A 17 -1.36 22.85 0.16
C SER A 17 -2.42 23.94 0.02
N THR A 18 -2.36 24.97 0.86
CA THR A 18 -3.25 26.16 0.80
C THR A 18 -2.96 26.97 -0.46
N ILE A 19 -1.69 27.17 -0.82
CA ILE A 19 -1.32 27.87 -2.07
C ILE A 19 -1.81 27.08 -3.29
N ALA A 20 -1.61 25.76 -3.32
CA ALA A 20 -2.09 24.91 -4.41
C ALA A 20 -3.63 24.91 -4.53
N TYR A 21 -4.33 24.82 -3.39
CA TYR A 21 -5.79 24.89 -3.34
C TYR A 21 -6.32 26.25 -3.79
N ASN A 22 -5.72 27.35 -3.32
CA ASN A 22 -6.09 28.70 -3.73
C ASN A 22 -5.81 28.95 -5.21
N HIS A 23 -4.69 28.45 -5.73
CA HIS A 23 -4.41 28.54 -7.17
C HIS A 23 -5.49 27.81 -7.98
N LEU A 24 -5.96 26.66 -7.50
CA LEU A 24 -7.03 25.91 -8.15
C LEU A 24 -8.37 26.64 -8.12
N LEU A 25 -8.72 27.26 -6.99
CA LEU A 25 -9.93 28.06 -6.84
C LEU A 25 -9.91 29.32 -7.71
N ASN A 26 -8.74 29.93 -7.90
CA ASN A 26 -8.57 31.18 -8.64
C ASN A 26 -8.42 31.00 -10.16
N HIS A 27 -8.15 29.78 -10.64
CA HIS A 27 -8.03 29.47 -12.07
C HIS A 27 -8.93 28.32 -12.53
N PRO A 28 -10.25 28.34 -12.24
CA PRO A 28 -11.15 27.25 -12.59
C PRO A 28 -11.29 27.09 -14.11
N ASP A 29 -11.24 28.20 -14.85
CA ASP A 29 -11.43 28.25 -16.30
C ASP A 29 -10.21 27.72 -17.08
N GLY A 30 -9.09 27.52 -16.40
CA GLY A 30 -7.88 26.93 -16.98
C GLY A 30 -8.01 25.43 -17.30
N TYR A 31 -9.02 24.75 -16.74
CA TYR A 31 -9.20 23.30 -16.84
C TYR A 31 -10.49 22.94 -17.59
N LYS A 32 -10.40 22.00 -18.55
CA LYS A 32 -11.57 21.49 -19.28
C LYS A 32 -12.56 20.77 -18.35
N VAL A 33 -12.04 20.10 -17.33
CA VAL A 33 -12.78 19.46 -16.24
C VAL A 33 -12.20 20.01 -14.95
N LYS A 34 -13.05 20.53 -14.06
CA LYS A 34 -12.61 21.07 -12.77
C LYS A 34 -12.01 19.94 -11.92
N PRO A 35 -10.73 20.00 -11.56
CA PRO A 35 -10.13 18.91 -10.80
C PRO A 35 -10.60 18.96 -9.34
N LYS A 36 -10.74 17.78 -8.74
CA LYS A 36 -11.03 17.64 -7.31
C LYS A 36 -9.74 17.69 -6.52
N PHE A 37 -9.79 18.29 -5.32
CA PHE A 37 -8.65 18.40 -4.42
C PHE A 37 -8.79 17.40 -3.27
N TYR A 38 -7.87 16.44 -3.20
CA TYR A 38 -7.85 15.44 -2.13
C TYR A 38 -6.67 15.67 -1.21
N VAL A 39 -6.90 15.48 0.08
CA VAL A 39 -5.90 15.62 1.14
C VAL A 39 -5.79 14.31 1.89
N ILE A 40 -4.58 13.80 2.07
CA ILE A 40 -4.31 12.70 2.99
C ILE A 40 -3.52 13.26 4.14
N ASN A 41 -4.05 13.15 5.36
CA ASN A 41 -3.47 13.68 6.57
C ASN A 41 -3.55 12.64 7.69
N PHE A 42 -2.38 12.13 8.06
CA PHE A 42 -2.26 11.15 9.12
C PHE A 42 -2.16 11.76 10.52
N ASP A 43 -1.87 13.06 10.65
CA ASP A 43 -1.83 13.75 11.94
C ASP A 43 -3.25 14.16 12.38
N ASP A 44 -4.06 14.63 11.44
CA ASP A 44 -5.47 14.97 11.65
C ASP A 44 -6.37 14.21 10.66
N PRO A 45 -6.83 12.98 11.02
CA PRO A 45 -7.72 12.18 10.19
C PRO A 45 -9.03 12.89 9.83
N ARG A 46 -9.50 13.85 10.65
CA ARG A 46 -10.76 14.58 10.37
C ARG A 46 -10.65 15.51 9.17
N ARG A 47 -9.43 15.88 8.78
CA ARG A 47 -9.12 16.70 7.60
C ARG A 47 -8.46 15.88 6.49
N SER A 48 -8.52 14.55 6.61
CA SER A 48 -8.01 13.59 5.63
C SER A 48 -9.15 12.94 4.87
N HIS A 49 -8.86 12.58 3.63
CA HIS A 49 -9.60 11.58 2.89
C HIS A 49 -9.01 10.19 3.17
N ARG A 50 -9.82 9.16 2.94
CA ARG A 50 -9.39 7.76 3.03
C ARG A 50 -8.88 7.25 1.69
N CYS A 51 -7.82 6.45 1.75
CA CYS A 51 -7.13 5.87 0.62
C CYS A 51 -6.55 4.52 1.00
N ASN A 52 -7.09 3.47 0.39
CA ASN A 52 -6.55 2.12 0.52
C ASN A 52 -5.52 1.86 -0.59
N PRO A 53 -4.23 1.67 -0.25
CA PRO A 53 -3.17 1.45 -1.23
C PRO A 53 -3.29 0.12 -1.98
N ILE A 54 -4.01 -0.85 -1.41
CA ILE A 54 -4.20 -2.20 -1.95
C ILE A 54 -5.66 -2.43 -2.34
N HIS A 55 -6.35 -1.37 -2.80
CA HIS A 55 -7.74 -1.48 -3.20
C HIS A 55 -7.91 -2.56 -4.28
N PRO A 56 -8.95 -3.42 -4.19
CA PRO A 56 -9.09 -4.56 -5.09
C PRO A 56 -9.20 -4.15 -6.57
N ASP A 57 -9.75 -2.97 -6.87
CA ASP A 57 -9.89 -2.47 -8.25
C ASP A 57 -8.54 -2.13 -8.92
N PHE A 58 -7.45 -2.04 -8.15
CA PHE A 58 -6.11 -1.81 -8.69
C PHE A 58 -5.35 -3.11 -9.00
N MET A 59 -5.97 -4.27 -8.78
CA MET A 59 -5.36 -5.58 -8.99
C MET A 59 -6.21 -6.42 -9.93
N GLU A 60 -5.65 -6.69 -11.11
CA GLU A 60 -6.22 -7.60 -12.11
C GLU A 60 -5.66 -9.00 -11.91
N ASP A 61 -4.37 -9.11 -11.61
CA ASP A 61 -3.70 -10.39 -11.37
C ASP A 61 -2.77 -10.36 -10.13
N ILE A 62 -2.24 -11.53 -9.78
CA ILE A 62 -1.37 -11.71 -8.59
C ILE A 62 -0.05 -10.93 -8.70
N THR A 63 0.38 -10.58 -9.90
CA THR A 63 1.55 -9.72 -10.13
C THR A 63 1.31 -8.31 -9.61
N ASP A 64 0.09 -7.79 -9.72
CA ASP A 64 -0.25 -6.48 -9.15
C ASP A 64 -0.20 -6.49 -7.61
N ALA A 65 -0.64 -7.59 -7.00
CA ALA A 65 -0.51 -7.80 -5.56
C ALA A 65 0.96 -7.89 -5.15
N TYR A 66 1.79 -8.56 -5.96
CA TYR A 66 3.23 -8.63 -5.76
C TYR A 66 3.90 -7.26 -5.86
N GLU A 67 3.64 -6.48 -6.91
CA GLU A 67 4.19 -5.13 -7.09
C GLU A 67 3.80 -4.20 -5.95
N SER A 68 2.55 -4.31 -5.47
CA SER A 68 2.06 -3.57 -4.31
C SER A 68 2.81 -3.97 -3.04
N ALA A 69 2.95 -5.27 -2.77
CA ALA A 69 3.71 -5.77 -1.62
C ALA A 69 5.18 -5.37 -1.69
N TYR A 70 5.82 -5.58 -2.84
CA TYR A 70 7.21 -5.25 -3.12
C TYR A 70 7.48 -3.78 -2.81
N THR A 71 6.64 -2.91 -3.38
CA THR A 71 6.72 -1.48 -3.17
C THR A 71 6.57 -1.12 -1.70
N ILE A 72 5.59 -1.66 -0.97
CA ILE A 72 5.39 -1.36 0.46
C ILE A 72 6.59 -1.84 1.29
N MET A 73 7.06 -3.07 1.05
CA MET A 73 8.13 -3.71 1.82
C MET A 73 9.50 -3.07 1.63
N LEU A 74 9.88 -2.75 0.39
CA LEU A 74 11.16 -2.08 0.10
C LEU A 74 11.22 -0.69 0.71
N ASN A 75 10.07 -0.06 0.79
CA ASN A 75 9.98 1.24 1.41
C ASN A 75 10.17 1.13 2.91
N LEU A 76 9.44 0.23 3.56
CA LEU A 76 9.61 -0.10 4.97
C LEU A 76 11.05 -0.43 5.36
N ASN A 77 11.81 -1.03 4.44
CA ASN A 77 13.22 -1.33 4.64
C ASN A 77 14.08 -0.91 3.45
N LYS A 78 14.51 0.36 3.42
CA LYS A 78 15.34 0.94 2.34
C LYS A 78 16.63 0.16 2.04
N THR A 79 17.15 -0.62 2.99
CA THR A 79 18.36 -1.45 2.77
C THR A 79 18.11 -2.61 1.80
N TRP A 80 16.85 -3.03 1.63
CA TRP A 80 16.45 -4.10 0.72
C TRP A 80 16.55 -3.71 -0.74
N VAL A 81 16.54 -2.41 -1.05
CA VAL A 81 16.76 -1.88 -2.41
C VAL A 81 18.09 -2.36 -2.99
N GLN A 82 19.11 -2.55 -2.14
CA GLN A 82 20.44 -3.01 -2.55
C GLN A 82 20.59 -4.54 -2.50
N LYS A 83 19.57 -5.26 -2.03
CA LYS A 83 19.58 -6.72 -1.81
C LYS A 83 18.47 -7.43 -2.61
N GLN A 84 18.08 -6.85 -3.74
CA GLN A 84 17.05 -7.44 -4.60
C GLN A 84 17.52 -8.80 -5.13
N GLY A 85 16.62 -9.79 -5.17
CA GLY A 85 16.94 -11.18 -5.49
C GLY A 85 17.52 -11.99 -4.34
N ASP A 86 17.79 -11.39 -3.17
CA ASP A 86 18.10 -12.13 -1.95
C ASP A 86 16.84 -12.80 -1.41
N PHE A 87 16.92 -14.09 -1.11
CA PHE A 87 15.81 -14.88 -0.59
C PHE A 87 15.18 -14.26 0.68
N PHE A 88 15.98 -13.62 1.53
CA PHE A 88 15.48 -12.94 2.75
C PHE A 88 14.73 -11.64 2.47
N VAL A 89 14.83 -11.09 1.26
CA VAL A 89 14.06 -9.94 0.78
C VAL A 89 12.82 -10.42 0.02
N GLU A 90 12.98 -11.40 -0.86
CA GLU A 90 11.88 -11.90 -1.71
C GLU A 90 10.82 -12.65 -0.90
N SER A 91 11.23 -13.50 0.04
CA SER A 91 10.31 -14.29 0.88
C SER A 91 9.25 -13.45 1.60
N PRO A 92 9.60 -12.43 2.42
CA PRO A 92 8.58 -11.62 3.10
C PRO A 92 7.67 -10.85 2.13
N ILE A 93 8.15 -10.50 0.94
CA ILE A 93 7.36 -9.85 -0.11
C ILE A 93 6.33 -10.83 -0.68
N ILE A 94 6.75 -12.05 -1.02
CA ILE A 94 5.87 -13.11 -1.52
C ILE A 94 4.78 -13.45 -0.49
N LEU A 95 5.15 -13.56 0.80
CA LEU A 95 4.19 -13.81 1.87
C LEU A 95 3.14 -12.70 1.94
N PHE A 96 3.57 -11.44 1.92
CA PHE A 96 2.65 -10.30 2.00
C PHE A 96 1.78 -10.17 0.74
N ALA A 97 2.35 -10.43 -0.45
CA ALA A 97 1.61 -10.50 -1.71
C ALA A 97 0.52 -11.57 -1.68
N SER A 98 0.85 -12.76 -1.14
CA SER A 98 -0.11 -13.87 -0.99
C SER A 98 -1.28 -13.48 -0.07
N ILE A 99 -1.01 -12.73 0.99
CA ILE A 99 -2.05 -12.21 1.90
C ILE A 99 -2.93 -11.17 1.19
N ILE A 100 -2.33 -10.22 0.46
CA ILE A 100 -3.08 -9.21 -0.29
C ILE A 100 -4.00 -9.88 -1.32
N TRP A 101 -3.46 -10.83 -2.09
CA TRP A 101 -4.23 -11.57 -3.08
C TRP A 101 -5.36 -12.40 -2.46
N TYR A 102 -5.09 -13.09 -1.35
CA TYR A 102 -6.13 -13.78 -0.58
C TYR A 102 -7.27 -12.82 -0.20
N LEU A 103 -6.97 -11.63 0.33
CA LEU A 103 -8.01 -10.67 0.71
C LEU A 103 -8.78 -10.13 -0.49
N LYS A 104 -8.15 -10.02 -1.66
CA LYS A 104 -8.77 -9.63 -2.93
C LYS A 104 -9.80 -10.66 -3.41
N ILE A 105 -9.46 -11.96 -3.38
CA ILE A 105 -10.37 -13.02 -3.83
C ILE A 105 -11.42 -13.38 -2.78
N TYR A 106 -11.07 -13.27 -1.49
CA TYR A 106 -11.96 -13.59 -0.38
C TYR A 106 -13.14 -12.62 -0.31
N GLN A 107 -14.36 -13.17 -0.38
CA GLN A 107 -15.61 -12.39 -0.40
C GLN A 107 -15.59 -11.22 -1.40
N ASN A 108 -15.02 -11.45 -2.59
CA ASN A 108 -14.93 -10.47 -3.67
C ASN A 108 -14.28 -9.14 -3.23
N GLY A 109 -13.21 -9.22 -2.44
CA GLY A 109 -12.39 -8.06 -2.07
C GLY A 109 -12.97 -7.19 -0.96
N LYS A 110 -14.08 -7.60 -0.33
CA LYS A 110 -14.74 -6.84 0.74
C LYS A 110 -13.80 -6.46 1.89
N PHE A 111 -12.80 -7.30 2.18
CA PHE A 111 -11.82 -7.08 3.24
C PHE A 111 -10.41 -6.79 2.71
N CYS A 112 -10.27 -6.49 1.43
CA CYS A 112 -9.00 -6.16 0.81
C CYS A 112 -8.61 -4.73 1.16
N THR A 113 -8.17 -4.53 2.41
CA THR A 113 -7.67 -3.24 2.92
C THR A 113 -6.38 -3.41 3.69
N PHE A 114 -5.57 -2.37 3.69
CA PHE A 114 -4.24 -2.41 4.30
C PHE A 114 -4.25 -2.80 5.79
N PRO A 115 -5.18 -2.30 6.63
CA PRO A 115 -5.32 -2.77 8.01
C PRO A 115 -5.63 -4.27 8.13
N HIS A 116 -6.52 -4.81 7.29
CA HIS A 116 -6.82 -6.25 7.31
C HIS A 116 -5.60 -7.08 6.91
N ALA A 117 -4.78 -6.62 5.95
CA ALA A 117 -3.56 -7.31 5.55
C ALA A 117 -2.54 -7.39 6.71
N ILE A 118 -2.37 -6.29 7.45
CA ILE A 118 -1.48 -6.25 8.63
C ILE A 118 -2.02 -7.17 9.74
N GLU A 119 -3.31 -7.07 10.07
CA GLU A 119 -3.94 -7.89 11.10
C GLU A 119 -3.89 -9.38 10.77
N PHE A 120 -4.07 -9.73 9.50
CA PHE A 120 -3.97 -11.10 9.03
C PHE A 120 -2.54 -11.63 9.14
N LEU A 121 -1.54 -10.87 8.69
CA LEU A 121 -0.11 -11.21 8.85
C LEU A 121 0.29 -11.38 10.32
N ASN A 122 -0.36 -10.64 11.22
CA ASN A 122 -0.06 -10.68 12.66
C ASN A 122 -0.61 -11.92 13.39
N ARG A 123 -1.49 -12.70 12.75
CA ARG A 123 -1.96 -13.99 13.30
C ARG A 123 -0.84 -15.02 13.35
N ARG A 124 -1.14 -16.15 14.00
CA ARG A 124 -0.18 -17.25 14.08
C ARG A 124 -0.07 -17.90 12.71
N TYR A 125 1.13 -18.25 12.29
CA TYR A 125 1.35 -18.85 10.98
C TYR A 125 0.69 -20.23 10.85
N GLU A 126 0.50 -20.93 11.98
CA GLU A 126 -0.27 -22.19 12.03
C GLU A 126 -1.75 -21.98 11.65
N ASP A 127 -2.30 -20.78 11.85
CA ASP A 127 -3.66 -20.43 11.45
C ASP A 127 -3.68 -19.89 10.01
N ILE A 128 -2.67 -19.09 9.62
CA ILE A 128 -2.60 -18.41 8.33
C ILE A 128 -2.32 -19.39 7.18
N PHE A 129 -1.31 -20.26 7.31
CA PHE A 129 -0.87 -21.09 6.18
C PHE A 129 -1.93 -22.06 5.70
N PRO A 130 -2.68 -22.80 6.55
CA PRO A 130 -3.76 -23.65 6.09
C PRO A 130 -4.85 -22.90 5.32
N ILE A 131 -5.12 -21.64 5.70
CA ILE A 131 -6.07 -20.79 4.97
C ILE A 131 -5.50 -20.45 3.60
N LEU A 132 -4.27 -19.92 3.54
CA LEU A 132 -3.67 -19.48 2.28
C LEU A 132 -3.44 -20.63 1.30
N THR A 133 -3.00 -21.80 1.78
CA THR A 133 -2.78 -23.00 0.93
C THR A 133 -4.07 -23.68 0.49
N SER A 134 -5.22 -23.37 1.10
CA SER A 134 -6.52 -23.84 0.61
C SER A 134 -6.94 -23.21 -0.72
N TYR A 135 -6.23 -22.17 -1.18
CA TYR A 135 -6.47 -21.49 -2.45
C TYR A 135 -5.44 -21.95 -3.49
N PRO A 136 -5.86 -22.62 -4.58
CA PRO A 136 -4.95 -23.15 -5.60
C PRO A 136 -4.06 -22.08 -6.25
N GLU A 137 -4.55 -20.85 -6.39
CA GLU A 137 -3.80 -19.72 -6.96
C GLU A 137 -2.56 -19.34 -6.13
N LEU A 138 -2.54 -19.67 -4.84
CA LEU A 138 -1.47 -19.34 -3.91
C LEU A 138 -0.51 -20.51 -3.66
N GLU A 139 -0.86 -21.72 -4.06
CA GLU A 139 -0.11 -22.95 -3.74
C GLU A 139 1.36 -22.85 -4.18
N ASN A 140 1.62 -22.43 -5.42
CA ASN A 140 2.96 -22.30 -5.96
C ASN A 140 3.81 -21.24 -5.23
N TYR A 141 3.18 -20.15 -4.76
CA TYR A 141 3.86 -19.07 -4.05
C TYR A 141 4.21 -19.48 -2.61
N LEU A 142 3.40 -20.37 -2.03
CA LEU A 142 3.53 -20.80 -0.65
C LEU A 142 4.35 -22.08 -0.48
N SER A 143 4.60 -22.84 -1.57
CA SER A 143 5.40 -24.08 -1.54
C SER A 143 6.70 -23.93 -0.75
N PRO A 144 7.54 -22.89 -0.95
CA PRO A 144 8.79 -22.77 -0.20
C PRO A 144 8.59 -22.61 1.32
N PHE A 145 7.49 -21.98 1.74
CA PHE A 145 7.14 -21.82 3.17
C PHE A 145 6.62 -23.12 3.75
N MET A 146 5.83 -23.86 2.98
CA MET A 146 5.30 -25.17 3.37
C MET A 146 6.41 -26.21 3.47
N ASP A 147 7.36 -26.21 2.53
CA ASP A 147 8.53 -27.08 2.57
C ASP A 147 9.39 -26.80 3.80
N ALA A 148 9.59 -25.52 4.14
CA ALA A 148 10.30 -25.14 5.37
C ALA A 148 9.55 -25.55 6.64
N TRP A 149 8.22 -25.43 6.65
CA TRP A 149 7.38 -25.82 7.78
C TRP A 149 7.39 -27.34 8.01
N LEU A 150 7.14 -28.12 6.95
CA LEU A 150 7.08 -29.58 6.99
C LEU A 150 8.47 -30.22 7.15
N GLY A 151 9.51 -29.60 6.59
CA GLY A 151 10.90 -30.03 6.69
C GLY A 151 11.56 -29.76 8.04
N GLY A 152 10.84 -29.18 9.00
CA GLY A 152 11.35 -28.88 10.34
C GLY A 152 12.27 -27.66 10.43
N ALA A 153 12.31 -26.81 9.40
CA ALA A 153 13.08 -25.56 9.36
C ALA A 153 12.29 -24.37 9.94
N ALA A 154 11.59 -24.60 11.06
CA ALA A 154 10.69 -23.62 11.68
C ALA A 154 11.41 -22.31 12.08
N GLU A 155 12.67 -22.38 12.51
CA GLU A 155 13.45 -21.21 12.90
C GLU A 155 13.71 -20.25 11.72
N GLN A 156 14.06 -20.81 10.55
CA GLN A 156 14.28 -20.03 9.34
C GLN A 156 12.98 -19.39 8.83
N LEU A 157 11.88 -20.16 8.87
CA LEU A 157 10.54 -19.69 8.51
C LEU A 157 10.09 -18.54 9.42
N MET A 158 10.30 -18.66 10.74
CA MET A 158 10.01 -17.59 11.69
C MET A 158 10.83 -16.32 11.40
N GLY A 159 12.10 -16.47 11.01
CA GLY A 159 12.94 -15.34 10.60
C GLY A 159 12.38 -14.56 9.41
N GLN A 160 11.86 -15.26 8.40
CA GLN A 160 11.22 -14.66 7.22
C GLN A 160 9.89 -13.96 7.56
N ILE A 161 9.04 -14.62 8.34
CA ILE A 161 7.76 -14.04 8.75
C ILE A 161 8.01 -12.80 9.61
N ALA A 162 8.98 -12.85 10.52
CA ALA A 162 9.35 -11.73 11.37
C ALA A 162 9.86 -10.52 10.57
N SER A 163 10.59 -10.75 9.46
CA SER A 163 11.10 -9.66 8.61
C SER A 163 10.00 -8.90 7.89
N ALA A 164 8.85 -9.53 7.61
CA ALA A 164 7.63 -8.84 7.17
C ALA A 164 6.87 -8.21 8.36
N LYS A 165 6.65 -8.99 9.41
CA LYS A 165 5.76 -8.66 10.53
C LYS A 165 6.22 -7.45 11.33
N ILE A 166 7.52 -7.38 11.67
CA ILE A 166 8.08 -6.32 12.51
C ILE A 166 7.90 -4.93 11.89
N PRO A 167 8.34 -4.65 10.65
CA PRO A 167 8.19 -3.32 10.07
C PRO A 167 6.73 -2.94 9.83
N LEU A 168 5.89 -3.87 9.38
CA LEU A 168 4.46 -3.62 9.19
C LEU A 168 3.75 -3.29 10.51
N SER A 169 4.11 -3.99 11.59
CA SER A 169 3.55 -3.74 12.93
C SER A 169 3.93 -2.37 13.49
N ARG A 170 5.11 -1.84 13.14
CA ARG A 170 5.54 -0.50 13.59
C ARG A 170 4.71 0.63 12.99
N MET A 171 4.01 0.40 11.88
CA MET A 171 3.13 1.40 11.28
C MET A 171 1.75 1.47 11.93
N ILE A 172 1.37 0.47 12.72
CA ILE A 172 0.04 0.37 13.30
C ILE A 172 -0.23 1.59 14.19
N SER A 173 -1.24 2.37 13.79
CA SER A 173 -1.77 3.47 14.58
C SER A 173 -3.25 3.66 14.24
N PRO A 174 -4.08 4.16 15.17
CA PRO A 174 -5.48 4.46 14.89
C PRO A 174 -5.66 5.39 13.67
N GLN A 175 -4.74 6.33 13.48
CA GLN A 175 -4.76 7.28 12.37
C GLN A 175 -4.49 6.58 11.04
N LEU A 176 -3.44 5.76 10.95
CA LEU A 176 -3.14 4.99 9.74
C LEU A 176 -4.30 4.05 9.39
N TYR A 177 -4.84 3.36 10.40
CA TYR A 177 -5.96 2.43 10.19
C TYR A 177 -7.20 3.15 9.69
N TRP A 178 -7.52 4.32 10.23
CA TRP A 178 -8.61 5.14 9.72
C TRP A 178 -8.36 5.52 8.25
N VAL A 179 -7.19 6.09 7.95
CA VAL A 179 -6.88 6.61 6.60
C VAL A 179 -6.88 5.51 5.55
N MET A 180 -6.40 4.31 5.88
CA MET A 180 -6.20 3.21 4.91
C MET A 180 -7.29 2.14 4.93
N SER A 181 -8.36 2.35 5.71
CA SER A 181 -9.47 1.40 5.82
C SER A 181 -10.45 1.42 4.65
N ASP A 182 -10.41 2.44 3.81
CA ASP A 182 -11.38 2.67 2.74
C ASP A 182 -10.78 3.54 1.63
N SER A 183 -11.47 3.69 0.50
CA SER A 183 -11.07 4.55 -0.61
C SER A 183 -12.19 5.51 -0.98
N GLU A 184 -11.98 6.80 -0.73
CA GLU A 184 -12.93 7.86 -1.10
C GLU A 184 -12.65 8.45 -2.49
N PHE A 185 -11.52 8.07 -3.09
CA PHE A 185 -11.12 8.46 -4.42
C PHE A 185 -10.23 7.39 -5.04
N THR A 186 -10.24 7.31 -6.37
CA THR A 186 -9.30 6.46 -7.10
C THR A 186 -7.99 7.21 -7.32
N LEU A 187 -6.87 6.48 -7.24
CA LEU A 187 -5.53 7.07 -7.28
C LEU A 187 -4.97 7.20 -8.70
N ASP A 188 -5.83 7.04 -9.70
CA ASP A 188 -5.54 7.39 -11.08
C ASP A 188 -5.48 8.92 -11.23
N ILE A 189 -4.26 9.45 -11.14
CA ILE A 189 -3.92 10.86 -11.34
C ILE A 189 -3.84 11.20 -12.84
N ASN A 190 -3.73 10.18 -13.70
CA ASN A 190 -3.50 10.37 -15.14
C ASN A 190 -4.81 10.43 -15.94
N ASN A 191 -5.96 10.14 -15.33
CA ASN A 191 -7.25 10.19 -15.99
C ASN A 191 -7.59 11.61 -16.49
N PRO A 192 -7.66 11.84 -17.81
CA PRO A 192 -8.00 13.16 -18.35
C PRO A 192 -9.50 13.50 -18.21
N GLU A 193 -10.36 12.51 -18.00
CA GLU A 193 -11.80 12.67 -17.80
C GLU A 193 -12.14 12.93 -16.32
N GLU A 194 -11.32 12.42 -15.40
CA GLU A 194 -11.40 12.72 -13.97
C GLU A 194 -10.05 13.25 -13.43
N PRO A 195 -9.65 14.48 -13.80
CA PRO A 195 -8.38 15.03 -13.36
C PRO A 195 -8.38 15.30 -11.85
N LYS A 196 -7.34 14.84 -11.17
CA LYS A 196 -7.19 14.96 -9.71
C LYS A 196 -5.98 15.82 -9.38
N SER A 197 -6.14 16.71 -8.41
CA SER A 197 -5.02 17.33 -7.70
C SER A 197 -5.00 16.75 -6.29
N SER A 198 -3.93 16.07 -5.90
CA SER A 198 -3.79 15.53 -4.55
C SER A 198 -2.64 16.23 -3.84
N ALA A 199 -2.92 16.72 -2.63
CA ALA A 199 -1.92 17.26 -1.72
C ALA A 199 -1.78 16.31 -0.54
N TRP A 200 -0.60 15.73 -0.40
CA TRP A 200 -0.32 14.73 0.62
C TRP A 200 0.36 15.40 1.80
N VAL A 201 -0.19 15.19 3.00
CA VAL A 201 0.41 15.59 4.27
C VAL A 201 1.09 14.37 4.86
N THR A 202 2.41 14.45 4.88
CA THR A 202 3.30 13.35 5.22
C THR A 202 3.38 13.20 6.74
N ILE A 203 3.24 11.99 7.29
CA ILE A 203 3.84 11.68 8.60
C ILE A 203 5.36 11.77 8.39
N PRO A 204 6.17 12.23 9.37
CA PRO A 204 7.62 12.07 9.33
C PRO A 204 8.12 10.62 9.16
N THR A 205 7.23 9.63 9.04
CA THR A 205 7.54 8.21 8.89
C THR A 205 6.91 7.58 7.65
N VAL A 206 6.15 8.28 6.79
CA VAL A 206 5.47 7.74 5.57
C VAL A 206 5.19 8.84 4.51
N ARG A 207 6.03 8.94 3.47
CA ARG A 207 5.80 9.44 2.11
C ARG A 207 5.00 8.43 1.28
N ILE A 208 4.33 8.86 0.23
CA ILE A 208 3.58 7.98 -0.66
C ILE A 208 4.00 8.25 -2.12
N SER A 209 4.28 7.22 -2.93
CA SER A 209 4.59 7.39 -4.37
C SER A 209 3.63 6.64 -5.27
N THR A 210 3.40 7.13 -6.48
CA THR A 210 2.58 6.42 -7.45
C THR A 210 3.47 5.76 -8.50
N VAL A 211 3.39 4.44 -8.64
CA VAL A 211 4.02 3.71 -9.76
C VAL A 211 2.90 3.07 -10.58
N ARG A 212 2.77 3.53 -11.83
CA ARG A 212 1.83 3.11 -12.89
C ARG A 212 0.34 3.00 -12.52
N HIS A 213 -0.06 2.27 -11.49
CA HIS A 213 -1.45 2.13 -11.02
C HIS A 213 -1.57 1.95 -9.49
N SER A 214 -0.46 1.97 -8.74
CA SER A 214 -0.43 1.62 -7.31
C SER A 214 0.15 2.73 -6.44
N VAL A 215 -0.32 2.77 -5.19
CA VAL A 215 -0.01 3.81 -4.20
C VAL A 215 0.91 3.21 -3.16
N CYS A 216 2.15 3.67 -3.21
CA CYS A 216 3.27 3.24 -2.42
C CYS A 216 3.27 3.93 -1.06
N ILE A 217 3.61 3.24 0.02
CA ILE A 217 3.87 3.81 1.35
C ILE A 217 5.40 3.79 1.55
N ILE A 218 6.07 4.92 1.38
CA ILE A 218 7.50 5.23 1.56
C ILE A 218 7.77 5.75 2.97
N PRO A 219 8.43 5.09 3.93
CA PRO A 219 8.77 5.76 5.18
C PRO A 219 9.77 6.91 5.03
N VAL A 220 9.45 8.04 5.65
CA VAL A 220 10.38 9.16 5.78
C VAL A 220 11.32 8.87 6.94
N SER A 221 12.61 9.09 6.69
CA SER A 221 13.72 8.97 7.62
C SER A 221 14.10 10.36 8.09
#